data_AF-A0A1Z5KLW7-F1
#
_entry.id   AF-A0A1Z5KLW7-F1
#
_cell.length_a   1.000
_cell.length_b   1.000
_cell.length_c   1.000
_cell.angle_alpha   90.00
_cell.angle_beta   90.00
_cell.angle_gamma   90.00
#
_symmetry.space_group_name_H-M   'P 1'
#
loop_
_entity.id
_entity.type
_entity.pdbx_description
1 polymer ?
#
loop_
_entity_poly.entity_id
_entity_poly.type
_entity_poly.pdbx_seq_one_letter_code
_entity_poly.pdbx_strand_id
1 'polypeptide(L)'
;MPTASNYQSGIVMILSPAKTLDLSPFDSDSTIMKDLEVTRPNCHDEQTRCIAQYMKQRSTNELAKLLSLSTTLAQTAASYWKAYDDETSSNNPQAKPCIFAFSGAAYQGLDISTCDNAALSYMQSCLRILDPLYGVLRPLDLIQPYRLEMATKNVILDAKKKSVKLSDYWKPAVTRRLSDELSQSSIILLNLASDEYSIAVDSSNLPEQTKYIKVVFHESNGKVVAVHAKRARGLMVRYLASVQATTVEEIQKFDLEGYAFQSNASDEITFVFQRQSTPVTASSKRTTATATKKPVAKRTRKAQD
;
A
#
# COMPACT_ATOMS: atom_id res chain seq x y z
N MET A 1 -5.95 -15.02 25.62
CA MET A 1 -4.98 -15.77 24.79
C MET A 1 -5.52 -15.74 23.37
N PRO A 2 -5.04 -14.89 22.45
CA PRO A 2 -5.49 -14.97 21.08
C PRO A 2 -4.95 -16.26 20.50
N THR A 3 -5.84 -17.11 20.01
CA THR A 3 -5.51 -18.34 19.28
C THR A 3 -4.59 -17.96 18.13
N ALA A 4 -3.36 -18.47 18.16
CA ALA A 4 -2.45 -18.43 17.04
C ALA A 4 -3.18 -19.05 15.85
N SER A 5 -3.59 -18.20 14.92
CA SER A 5 -4.12 -18.60 13.63
C SER A 5 -2.98 -19.37 12.94
N ASN A 6 -3.08 -20.71 12.93
CA ASN A 6 -2.12 -21.67 12.36
C ASN A 6 -2.07 -21.58 10.82
N TYR A 7 -2.03 -20.39 10.25
CA TYR A 7 -1.72 -20.22 8.84
C TYR A 7 -0.21 -20.30 8.68
N GLN A 8 0.29 -21.51 8.42
CA GLN A 8 1.58 -21.71 7.79
C GLN A 8 1.44 -21.31 6.31
N SER A 9 1.43 -19.99 6.06
CA SER A 9 1.48 -19.46 4.71
C SER A 9 2.86 -19.75 4.13
N GLY A 10 2.96 -20.47 3.01
CA GLY A 10 4.25 -20.67 2.32
C GLY A 10 4.88 -19.37 1.78
N ILE A 11 4.13 -18.26 1.79
CA ILE A 11 4.48 -16.97 1.19
C ILE A 11 4.43 -15.87 2.24
N VAL A 12 5.42 -14.98 2.22
CA VAL A 12 5.38 -13.62 2.80
C VAL A 12 5.44 -12.63 1.65
N MET A 13 4.59 -11.60 1.66
CA MET A 13 4.57 -10.54 0.65
C MET A 13 5.08 -9.24 1.24
N ILE A 14 5.88 -8.49 0.48
CA ILE A 14 6.22 -7.09 0.82
C ILE A 14 5.56 -6.12 -0.14
N LEU A 15 4.97 -5.05 0.38
CA LEU A 15 4.32 -3.98 -0.38
C LEU A 15 4.83 -2.61 0.07
N SER A 16 4.78 -1.62 -0.83
CA SER A 16 5.06 -0.21 -0.49
C SER A 16 3.87 0.46 0.22
N PRO A 17 4.08 1.50 1.03
CA PRO A 17 3.01 2.30 1.60
C PRO A 17 2.46 3.26 0.54
N ALA A 18 1.48 4.08 0.91
CA ALA A 18 0.99 5.17 0.08
C ALA A 18 1.23 6.53 0.72
N LYS A 19 1.46 7.56 -0.11
CA LYS A 19 1.66 8.94 0.34
C LYS A 19 0.37 9.61 0.81
N THR A 20 -0.77 9.15 0.29
CA THR A 20 -2.10 9.65 0.66
C THR A 20 -2.70 8.70 1.69
N LEU A 21 -3.37 9.27 2.68
CA LEU A 21 -4.07 8.54 3.71
C LEU A 21 -5.57 8.81 3.58
N ASP A 22 -6.38 7.77 3.72
CA ASP A 22 -7.81 7.87 3.98
C ASP A 22 -8.05 8.00 5.49
N LEU A 23 -8.39 9.22 5.90
CA LEU A 23 -8.66 9.59 7.28
C LEU A 23 -10.16 9.51 7.64
N SER A 24 -10.99 8.92 6.78
CA SER A 24 -12.37 8.62 7.14
C SER A 24 -12.43 7.67 8.35
N PRO A 25 -13.46 7.80 9.21
CA PRO A 25 -13.63 6.93 10.36
C PRO A 25 -13.54 5.45 9.99
N PHE A 26 -12.82 4.69 10.81
CA PHE A 26 -12.71 3.24 10.68
C PHE A 26 -13.78 2.56 11.52
N ASP A 27 -14.52 1.64 10.91
CA ASP A 27 -15.52 0.81 11.57
C ASP A 27 -14.91 -0.54 11.98
N SER A 28 -14.54 -0.66 13.25
CA SER A 28 -14.00 -1.90 13.82
C SER A 28 -15.01 -3.04 13.87
N ASP A 29 -16.31 -2.73 13.79
CA ASP A 29 -17.39 -3.72 13.88
C ASP A 29 -17.82 -4.22 12.49
N SER A 30 -17.13 -3.78 11.44
CA SER A 30 -17.38 -4.21 10.07
C SER A 30 -17.20 -5.73 9.89
N THR A 31 -18.00 -6.33 9.00
CA THR A 31 -17.97 -7.78 8.75
C THR A 31 -16.58 -8.31 8.35
N ILE A 32 -15.77 -7.49 7.68
CA ILE A 32 -14.40 -7.86 7.29
C ILE A 32 -13.48 -8.03 8.51
N MET A 33 -13.74 -7.32 9.62
CA MET A 33 -12.99 -7.37 10.88
C MET A 33 -13.48 -8.45 11.85
N LYS A 34 -14.49 -9.24 11.47
CA LYS A 34 -15.06 -10.27 12.34
C LYS A 34 -13.96 -11.19 12.93
N ASP A 35 -13.96 -11.35 14.24
CA ASP A 35 -12.97 -12.19 14.96
C ASP A 35 -11.49 -11.78 14.77
N LEU A 36 -11.23 -10.59 14.22
CA LEU A 36 -9.91 -9.99 14.08
C LEU A 36 -9.76 -8.78 14.99
N GLU A 37 -8.57 -8.62 15.56
CA GLU A 37 -8.23 -7.47 16.39
C GLU A 37 -7.24 -6.57 15.66
N VAL A 38 -7.39 -5.26 15.85
CA VAL A 38 -6.35 -4.30 15.44
C VAL A 38 -5.06 -4.59 16.22
N THR A 39 -3.94 -4.45 15.55
CA THR A 39 -2.62 -4.69 16.13
C THR A 39 -1.82 -3.41 16.23
N ARG A 40 -0.63 -3.49 16.81
CA ARG A 40 0.32 -2.39 16.88
C ARG A 40 1.59 -2.74 16.13
N PRO A 41 2.26 -1.76 15.51
CA PRO A 41 3.64 -1.93 15.08
C PRO A 41 4.43 -2.51 16.25
N ASN A 42 5.00 -3.69 16.05
CA ASN A 42 5.56 -4.51 17.15
C ASN A 42 7.08 -4.30 17.29
N CYS A 43 7.69 -3.53 16.40
CA CYS A 43 9.14 -3.49 16.26
C CYS A 43 9.65 -2.04 16.22
N HIS A 44 10.72 -1.81 16.99
CA HIS A 44 11.58 -0.62 16.90
C HIS A 44 10.96 0.72 17.36
N ASP A 45 10.19 0.68 18.45
CA ASP A 45 9.60 1.88 19.08
C ASP A 45 10.60 3.03 19.26
N GLU A 46 11.85 2.74 19.63
CA GLU A 46 12.89 3.76 19.79
C GLU A 46 13.28 4.40 18.43
N GLN A 47 13.46 3.60 17.39
CA GLN A 47 13.81 4.10 16.05
C GLN A 47 12.67 4.93 15.45
N THR A 48 11.43 4.45 15.58
CA THR A 48 10.23 5.21 15.19
C THR A 48 10.12 6.51 15.95
N ARG A 49 10.31 6.49 17.28
CA ARG A 49 10.24 7.68 18.14
C ARG A 49 11.34 8.69 17.78
N CYS A 50 12.55 8.22 17.46
CA CYS A 50 13.65 9.08 17.00
C CYS A 50 13.27 9.85 15.72
N ILE A 51 12.71 9.16 14.72
CA ILE A 51 12.23 9.79 13.48
C ILE A 51 11.06 10.75 13.78
N ALA A 52 10.06 10.32 14.56
CA ALA A 52 8.90 11.13 14.89
C ALA A 52 9.30 12.44 15.60
N GLN A 53 10.15 12.36 16.63
CA GLN A 53 10.64 13.53 17.35
C GLN A 53 11.37 14.51 16.44
N TYR A 54 12.22 14.01 15.53
CA TYR A 54 12.89 14.86 14.55
C TYR A 54 11.87 15.60 13.66
N MET A 55 10.88 14.87 13.13
CA MET A 55 9.87 15.44 12.23
C MET A 55 8.97 16.46 12.94
N LYS A 56 8.60 16.20 14.21
CA LYS A 56 7.79 17.09 15.06
C LYS A 56 8.44 18.44 15.32
N GLN A 57 9.76 18.49 15.37
CA GLN A 57 10.51 19.73 15.62
C GLN A 57 10.68 20.61 14.37
N ARG A 58 10.22 20.17 13.20
CA ARG A 58 10.32 20.95 11.96
C ARG A 58 9.14 21.91 11.84
N SER A 59 9.44 23.16 11.51
CA SER A 59 8.43 24.12 11.06
C SER A 59 7.80 23.68 9.73
N THR A 60 6.63 24.22 9.40
CA THR A 60 5.97 23.98 8.10
C THR A 60 6.89 24.28 6.92
N ASN A 61 7.71 25.33 6.99
CA ASN A 61 8.64 25.70 5.93
C ASN A 61 9.81 24.70 5.80
N GLU A 62 10.30 24.18 6.92
CA GLU A 62 11.32 23.13 6.91
C GLU A 62 10.77 21.83 6.35
N LEU A 63 9.54 21.44 6.75
CA LEU A 63 8.87 20.26 6.19
C LEU A 63 8.61 20.41 4.69
N ALA A 64 8.20 21.59 4.22
CA ALA A 64 8.01 21.86 2.79
C ALA A 64 9.29 21.59 1.99
N LYS A 65 10.44 22.07 2.50
CA LYS A 65 11.76 21.85 1.86
C LYS A 65 12.21 20.39 1.98
N LEU A 66 12.13 19.82 3.18
CA LEU A 66 12.59 18.47 3.49
C LEU A 66 11.86 17.40 2.67
N LEU A 67 10.54 17.54 2.54
CA LEU A 67 9.65 16.59 1.87
C LEU A 67 9.28 17.01 0.44
N SER A 68 9.84 18.12 -0.06
CA SER A 68 9.57 18.69 -1.39
C SER A 68 8.06 18.87 -1.67
N LEU A 69 7.36 19.50 -0.72
CA LEU A 69 5.90 19.66 -0.74
C LEU A 69 5.48 21.06 -1.18
N SER A 70 4.27 21.15 -1.74
CA SER A 70 3.56 22.43 -1.85
C SER A 70 3.22 22.99 -0.47
N THR A 71 2.93 24.28 -0.38
CA THR A 71 2.55 24.94 0.88
C THR A 71 1.38 24.25 1.57
N THR A 72 0.33 23.90 0.82
CA THR A 72 -0.85 23.21 1.37
C THR A 72 -0.49 21.84 1.92
N LEU A 73 0.29 21.04 1.19
CA LEU A 73 0.72 19.71 1.66
C LEU A 73 1.67 19.81 2.86
N ALA A 74 2.51 20.84 2.92
CA ALA A 74 3.38 21.08 4.06
C ALA A 74 2.59 21.45 5.31
N GLN A 75 1.52 22.25 5.18
CA GLN A 75 0.61 22.57 6.29
C GLN A 75 -0.06 21.30 6.82
N THR A 76 -0.57 20.44 5.93
CA THR A 76 -1.14 19.14 6.30
C THR A 76 -0.12 18.22 6.97
N ALA A 77 1.10 18.12 6.43
CA ALA A 77 2.15 17.33 7.05
C ALA A 77 2.52 17.88 8.44
N ALA A 78 2.60 19.20 8.59
CA ALA A 78 2.87 19.84 9.88
C ALA A 78 1.76 19.58 10.90
N SER A 79 0.49 19.58 10.49
CA SER A 79 -0.62 19.27 11.39
C SER A 79 -0.59 17.80 11.82
N TYR A 80 -0.25 16.88 10.91
CA TYR A 80 -0.04 15.47 11.25
C TYR A 80 1.07 15.30 12.29
N TRP A 81 2.26 15.85 12.05
CA TRP A 81 3.36 15.72 13.00
C TRP A 81 3.06 16.40 14.34
N LYS A 82 2.43 17.59 14.35
CA LYS A 82 2.03 18.26 15.60
C LYS A 82 1.06 17.42 16.43
N ALA A 83 0.15 16.70 15.78
CA ALA A 83 -0.82 15.82 16.43
C ALA A 83 -0.28 14.41 16.72
N TYR A 84 0.89 14.05 16.20
CA TYR A 84 1.48 12.73 16.38
C TYR A 84 1.86 12.51 17.85
N ASP A 85 1.29 11.46 18.45
CA ASP A 85 1.59 11.04 19.81
C ASP A 85 2.80 10.09 19.80
N ASP A 86 3.83 10.48 20.56
CA ASP A 86 5.07 9.70 20.68
C ASP A 86 4.95 8.62 21.76
N GLU A 87 4.00 8.77 22.68
CA GLU A 87 3.63 7.71 23.61
C GLU A 87 2.85 6.68 22.79
N THR A 88 3.15 5.40 22.96
CA THR A 88 2.46 4.27 22.32
C THR A 88 1.00 4.14 22.77
N SER A 89 0.44 5.21 23.33
CA SER A 89 -0.86 5.31 23.95
C SER A 89 -1.93 5.00 22.91
N SER A 90 -2.74 4.02 23.27
CA SER A 90 -3.76 3.36 22.48
C SER A 90 -4.90 4.27 22.00
N ASN A 91 -4.83 5.56 22.28
CA ASN A 91 -5.98 6.44 22.33
C ASN A 91 -5.90 7.59 21.33
N ASN A 92 -4.98 7.59 20.36
CA ASN A 92 -5.10 8.54 19.25
C ASN A 92 -6.35 8.18 18.44
N PRO A 93 -7.41 9.02 18.44
CA PRO A 93 -8.66 8.73 17.73
C PRO A 93 -8.51 8.71 16.21
N GLN A 94 -7.36 9.19 15.70
CA GLN A 94 -7.02 9.17 14.27
C GLN A 94 -6.16 7.96 13.88
N ALA A 95 -5.75 7.13 14.84
CA ALA A 95 -5.04 5.90 14.52
C ALA A 95 -5.96 4.93 13.77
N LYS A 96 -5.49 4.41 12.65
CA LYS A 96 -6.26 3.54 11.76
C LYS A 96 -5.38 2.38 11.29
N PRO A 97 -5.91 1.16 11.12
CA PRO A 97 -5.08 0.05 10.65
C PRO A 97 -4.58 0.36 9.24
N CYS A 98 -3.29 0.11 8.99
CA CYS A 98 -2.61 0.66 7.84
C CYS A 98 -3.21 0.24 6.49
N ILE A 99 -3.78 -0.96 6.39
CA ILE A 99 -4.45 -1.45 5.18
C ILE A 99 -5.71 -0.64 4.81
N PHE A 100 -6.38 -0.04 5.80
CA PHE A 100 -7.53 0.84 5.60
C PHE A 100 -7.12 2.31 5.50
N ALA A 101 -5.93 2.67 6.01
CA ALA A 101 -5.44 4.04 6.02
C ALA A 101 -4.72 4.41 4.73
N PHE A 102 -3.87 3.54 4.17
CA PHE A 102 -3.13 3.87 2.96
C PHE A 102 -4.05 3.96 1.74
N SER A 103 -3.94 5.05 1.00
CA SER A 103 -4.75 5.31 -0.19
C SER A 103 -3.85 5.70 -1.38
N GLY A 104 -3.94 4.95 -2.47
CA GLY A 104 -3.14 5.16 -3.67
C GLY A 104 -3.29 4.01 -4.64
N ALA A 105 -2.63 4.06 -5.80
CA ALA A 105 -2.85 3.10 -6.88
C ALA A 105 -2.76 1.63 -6.44
N ALA A 106 -1.79 1.26 -5.58
CA ALA A 106 -1.69 -0.09 -5.04
C ALA A 106 -2.89 -0.44 -4.14
N TYR A 107 -3.26 0.41 -3.20
CA TYR A 107 -4.39 0.17 -2.29
C TYR A 107 -5.75 0.24 -3.01
N GLN A 108 -5.85 0.97 -4.12
CA GLN A 108 -7.00 0.95 -5.04
C GLN A 108 -7.06 -0.34 -5.88
N GLY A 109 -5.93 -0.99 -6.15
CA GLY A 109 -5.87 -2.30 -6.78
C GLY A 109 -6.19 -3.42 -5.77
N LEU A 110 -5.73 -3.25 -4.53
CA LEU A 110 -6.04 -4.12 -3.41
C LEU A 110 -7.54 -4.08 -3.06
N ASP A 111 -8.14 -2.88 -3.07
CA ASP A 111 -9.55 -2.63 -2.82
C ASP A 111 -10.10 -3.42 -1.62
N ILE A 112 -9.58 -3.09 -0.43
CA ILE A 112 -9.87 -3.82 0.81
C ILE A 112 -11.37 -3.91 1.11
N SER A 113 -12.17 -2.94 0.62
CA SER A 113 -13.62 -2.91 0.80
C SER A 113 -14.35 -4.08 0.12
N THR A 114 -13.70 -4.71 -0.87
CA THR A 114 -14.24 -5.86 -1.60
C THR A 114 -13.76 -7.21 -1.07
N CYS A 115 -12.83 -7.21 -0.12
CA CYS A 115 -12.30 -8.42 0.48
C CYS A 115 -13.20 -8.92 1.62
N ASP A 116 -13.15 -10.23 1.86
CA ASP A 116 -13.80 -10.83 3.02
C ASP A 116 -12.83 -10.96 4.21
N ASN A 117 -13.37 -11.44 5.32
CA ASN A 117 -12.61 -11.65 6.55
C ASN A 117 -11.46 -12.67 6.38
N ALA A 118 -11.65 -13.72 5.57
CA ALA A 118 -10.62 -14.73 5.33
C ALA A 118 -9.42 -14.14 4.58
N ALA A 119 -9.68 -13.31 3.55
CA ALA A 119 -8.66 -12.58 2.83
C ALA A 119 -7.91 -11.61 3.75
N LEU A 120 -8.62 -10.88 4.63
CA LEU A 120 -7.96 -9.98 5.60
C LEU A 120 -7.12 -10.75 6.62
N SER A 121 -7.61 -11.87 7.13
CA SER A 121 -6.85 -12.76 8.04
C SER A 121 -5.58 -13.30 7.36
N TYR A 122 -5.70 -13.74 6.10
CA TYR A 122 -4.56 -14.15 5.30
C TYR A 122 -3.56 -13.00 5.11
N MET A 123 -4.02 -11.81 4.70
CA MET A 123 -3.13 -10.66 4.56
C MET A 123 -2.45 -10.31 5.89
N GLN A 124 -3.17 -10.37 7.00
CA GLN A 124 -2.60 -10.07 8.31
C GLN A 124 -1.46 -11.03 8.68
N SER A 125 -1.54 -12.29 8.28
CA SER A 125 -0.48 -13.27 8.55
C SER A 125 0.74 -13.09 7.64
N CYS A 126 0.56 -12.78 6.36
CA CYS A 126 1.65 -12.85 5.37
C CYS A 126 2.01 -11.54 4.64
N LEU A 127 1.20 -10.48 4.71
CA LEU A 127 1.52 -9.19 4.08
C LEU A 127 2.33 -8.31 5.04
N ARG A 128 3.40 -7.73 4.52
CA ARG A 128 4.25 -6.75 5.20
C ARG A 128 4.35 -5.48 4.38
N ILE A 129 4.02 -4.35 4.97
CA ILE A 129 4.12 -3.04 4.31
C ILE A 129 5.39 -2.36 4.80
N LEU A 130 6.35 -2.17 3.90
CA LEU A 130 7.59 -1.48 4.21
C LEU A 130 7.29 0.00 4.42
N ASP A 131 7.80 0.59 5.50
CA ASP A 131 7.35 1.91 5.95
C ASP A 131 8.53 2.78 6.40
N PRO A 132 8.58 4.07 6.05
CA PRO A 132 9.73 4.91 6.37
C PRO A 132 9.74 5.37 7.84
N LEU A 133 8.62 5.30 8.56
CA LEU A 133 8.48 5.67 9.97
C LEU A 133 8.48 4.44 10.88
N TYR A 134 7.82 3.36 10.47
CA TYR A 134 7.65 2.14 11.27
C TYR A 134 8.56 0.99 10.85
N GLY A 135 9.31 1.13 9.75
CA GLY A 135 10.16 0.08 9.16
C GLY A 135 9.34 -0.98 8.42
N VAL A 136 8.52 -1.74 9.15
CA VAL A 136 7.63 -2.76 8.59
C VAL A 136 6.33 -2.86 9.39
N LEU A 137 5.21 -2.89 8.68
CA LEU A 137 3.85 -2.95 9.23
C LEU A 137 3.14 -4.22 8.78
N ARG A 138 2.25 -4.74 9.62
CA ARG A 138 1.19 -5.68 9.23
C ARG A 138 -0.09 -4.91 8.89
N PRO A 139 -0.99 -5.47 8.06
CA PRO A 139 -2.25 -4.83 7.66
C PRO A 139 -3.06 -4.17 8.77
N LEU A 140 -3.19 -4.84 9.91
CA LEU A 140 -3.97 -4.38 11.05
C LEU A 140 -3.17 -3.54 12.06
N ASP A 141 -1.88 -3.28 11.81
CA ASP A 141 -1.10 -2.38 12.66
C ASP A 141 -1.66 -0.95 12.53
N LEU A 142 -2.05 -0.38 13.67
CA LEU A 142 -2.53 1.00 13.76
C LEU A 142 -1.41 1.98 13.42
N ILE A 143 -1.67 2.86 12.46
CA ILE A 143 -0.80 4.00 12.14
C ILE A 143 -1.52 5.31 12.43
N GLN A 144 -0.78 6.28 12.96
CA GLN A 144 -1.22 7.66 13.05
C GLN A 144 -1.02 8.36 11.71
N PRO A 145 -1.78 9.43 11.39
CA PRO A 145 -1.52 10.23 10.20
C PRO A 145 -0.11 10.81 10.25
N TYR A 146 0.66 10.59 9.18
CA TYR A 146 1.99 11.15 9.02
C TYR A 146 2.29 11.37 7.53
N ARG A 147 3.37 12.10 7.24
CA ARG A 147 3.93 12.14 5.88
C ARG A 147 5.44 12.06 5.93
N LEU A 148 5.97 10.95 5.45
CA LEU A 148 7.39 10.67 5.30
C LEU A 148 7.56 9.71 4.13
N GLU A 149 8.68 9.84 3.41
CA GLU A 149 8.97 9.02 2.23
C GLU A 149 10.33 8.36 2.44
N MET A 150 10.52 7.13 1.96
CA MET A 150 11.77 6.40 2.21
C MET A 150 13.01 7.13 1.65
N ALA A 151 12.83 7.91 0.57
CA ALA A 151 13.87 8.73 -0.03
C ALA A 151 14.20 10.03 0.73
N THR A 152 13.46 10.39 1.80
CA THR A 152 13.71 11.63 2.56
C THR A 152 15.11 11.59 3.20
N LYS A 153 15.90 12.64 2.95
CA LYS A 153 17.28 12.78 3.44
C LYS A 153 17.33 13.63 4.70
N ASN A 154 18.47 13.59 5.41
CA ASN A 154 18.78 14.42 6.57
C ASN A 154 17.85 14.22 7.80
N VAL A 155 17.05 13.16 7.81
CA VAL A 155 16.22 12.77 8.97
C VAL A 155 17.07 12.07 10.02
N ILE A 156 17.92 11.13 9.60
CA ILE A 156 18.88 10.44 10.45
C ILE A 156 20.29 10.85 10.05
N LEU A 157 21.14 11.14 11.04
CA LEU A 157 22.54 11.49 10.85
C LEU A 157 23.44 10.47 11.56
N ASP A 158 24.58 10.13 10.95
CA ASP A 158 25.60 9.31 11.60
C ASP A 158 26.44 10.12 12.61
N ALA A 159 27.38 9.46 13.28
CA ALA A 159 28.30 10.11 14.24
C ALA A 159 29.16 11.23 13.62
N LYS A 160 29.32 11.26 12.30
CA LYS A 160 30.04 12.30 11.54
C LYS A 160 29.10 13.37 10.98
N LYS A 161 27.84 13.40 11.43
CA LYS A 161 26.77 14.32 10.98
C LYS A 161 26.42 14.18 9.48
N LYS A 162 26.67 13.02 8.87
CA LYS A 162 26.29 12.74 7.49
C LYS A 162 24.90 12.10 7.44
N SER A 163 24.11 12.46 6.42
CA SER A 163 22.79 11.86 6.22
C SER A 163 22.89 10.35 6.00
N VAL A 164 22.16 9.61 6.82
CA VAL A 164 21.88 8.18 6.62
C VAL A 164 20.56 8.08 5.85
N LYS A 165 20.47 7.17 4.87
CA LYS A 165 19.21 6.92 4.16
C LYS A 165 18.26 6.16 5.10
N LEU A 166 16.97 6.48 5.09
CA LEU A 166 15.99 5.76 5.90
C LEU A 166 15.96 4.26 5.56
N SER A 167 16.15 3.91 4.29
CA SER A 167 16.25 2.50 3.88
C SER A 167 17.39 1.77 4.58
N ASP A 168 18.56 2.39 4.71
CA ASP A 168 19.73 1.77 5.35
C ASP A 168 19.58 1.77 6.88
N TYR A 169 18.93 2.78 7.44
CA TYR A 169 18.59 2.83 8.85
C TYR A 169 17.64 1.70 9.26
N TRP A 170 16.64 1.40 8.41
CA TRP A 170 15.66 0.33 8.65
C TRP A 170 16.14 -1.06 8.24
N LYS A 171 17.13 -1.16 7.35
CA LYS A 171 17.56 -2.43 6.75
C LYS A 171 17.85 -3.55 7.76
N PRO A 172 18.64 -3.34 8.83
CA PRO A 172 18.90 -4.41 9.81
C PRO A 172 17.63 -4.90 10.51
N ALA A 173 16.77 -3.96 10.91
CA ALA A 173 15.51 -4.18 11.61
C ALA A 173 14.50 -4.97 10.75
N VAL A 174 14.24 -4.46 9.54
CA VAL A 174 13.31 -5.05 8.58
C VAL A 174 13.78 -6.45 8.16
N THR A 175 15.08 -6.60 7.85
CA THR A 175 15.62 -7.89 7.40
C THR A 175 15.50 -8.93 8.51
N ARG A 176 15.88 -8.60 9.76
CA ARG A 176 15.72 -9.51 10.90
C ARG A 176 14.28 -9.95 11.06
N ARG A 177 13.34 -9.00 11.04
CA ARG A 177 11.92 -9.29 11.20
C ARG A 177 11.39 -10.26 10.12
N LEU A 178 11.76 -10.03 8.86
CA LEU A 178 11.38 -10.92 7.76
C LEU A 178 12.06 -12.30 7.89
N SER A 179 13.33 -12.35 8.27
CA SER A 179 14.06 -13.60 8.49
C SER A 179 13.44 -14.46 9.58
N ASP A 180 12.99 -13.86 10.69
CA ASP A 180 12.33 -14.58 11.78
C ASP A 180 11.01 -15.22 11.32
N GLU A 181 10.23 -14.50 10.52
CA GLU A 181 8.96 -15.00 9.97
C GLU A 181 9.16 -16.10 8.92
N LEU A 182 10.11 -15.89 8.00
CA LEU A 182 10.46 -16.88 6.98
C LEU A 182 11.04 -18.17 7.61
N SER A 183 11.78 -18.06 8.70
CA SER A 183 12.32 -19.25 9.39
C SER A 183 11.23 -20.10 10.06
N GLN A 184 10.07 -19.52 10.40
CA GLN A 184 9.01 -20.20 11.14
C GLN A 184 7.94 -20.82 10.24
N SER A 185 7.60 -20.17 9.13
CA SER A 185 6.36 -20.49 8.42
C SER A 185 6.43 -20.46 6.90
N SER A 186 7.48 -19.91 6.28
CA SER A 186 7.41 -19.50 4.87
C SER A 186 8.76 -19.58 4.15
N ILE A 187 8.79 -20.12 2.93
CA ILE A 187 10.02 -20.20 2.12
C ILE A 187 10.04 -19.18 0.98
N ILE A 188 8.95 -18.46 0.70
CA ILE A 188 8.86 -17.48 -0.39
C ILE A 188 8.73 -16.08 0.20
N LEU A 189 9.59 -15.16 -0.25
CA LEU A 189 9.40 -13.73 -0.05
C LEU A 189 9.06 -13.08 -1.40
N LEU A 190 7.78 -12.76 -1.60
CA LEU A 190 7.28 -12.13 -2.81
C LEU A 190 7.39 -10.61 -2.71
N ASN A 191 8.29 -10.02 -3.49
CA ASN A 191 8.49 -8.58 -3.57
C ASN A 191 7.51 -7.91 -4.54
N LEU A 192 6.47 -7.29 -3.95
CA LEU A 192 5.51 -6.40 -4.61
C LEU A 192 5.75 -4.92 -4.27
N ALA A 193 6.82 -4.60 -3.53
CA ALA A 193 7.20 -3.22 -3.24
C ALA A 193 7.91 -2.58 -4.45
N SER A 194 7.94 -1.26 -4.52
CA SER A 194 8.86 -0.56 -5.43
C SER A 194 10.30 -0.67 -4.96
N ASP A 195 11.24 -0.54 -5.89
CA ASP A 195 12.68 -0.51 -5.60
C ASP A 195 13.06 0.53 -4.52
N GLU A 196 12.36 1.68 -4.45
CA GLU A 196 12.56 2.68 -3.38
C GLU A 196 12.40 2.10 -1.96
N TYR A 197 11.49 1.15 -1.78
CA TYR A 197 11.17 0.56 -0.50
C TYR A 197 11.87 -0.78 -0.29
N SER A 198 11.92 -1.65 -1.32
CA SER A 198 12.50 -2.99 -1.17
C SER A 198 14.01 -2.98 -0.89
N ILE A 199 14.71 -1.88 -1.17
CA ILE A 199 16.12 -1.70 -0.74
C ILE A 199 16.30 -1.67 0.78
N ALA A 200 15.22 -1.53 1.57
CA ALA A 200 15.24 -1.70 3.02
C ALA A 200 15.25 -3.19 3.44
N VAL A 201 15.23 -4.13 2.50
CA VAL A 201 15.41 -5.56 2.76
C VAL A 201 16.78 -5.97 2.24
N ASP A 202 17.59 -6.58 3.08
CA ASP A 202 18.84 -7.21 2.68
C ASP A 202 18.58 -8.66 2.28
N SER A 203 18.30 -8.90 0.99
CA SER A 203 18.00 -10.23 0.48
C SER A 203 19.14 -11.23 0.64
N SER A 204 20.38 -10.77 0.84
CA SER A 204 21.54 -11.64 1.04
C SER A 204 21.66 -12.18 2.47
N ASN A 205 20.93 -11.58 3.42
CA ASN A 205 20.91 -11.95 4.84
C ASN A 205 19.59 -12.61 5.27
N LEU A 206 18.77 -13.03 4.30
CA LEU A 206 17.59 -13.86 4.56
C LEU A 206 18.01 -15.33 4.77
N PRO A 207 17.17 -16.18 5.40
CA PRO A 207 17.46 -17.61 5.54
C PRO A 207 17.77 -18.24 4.19
N GLU A 208 18.74 -19.16 4.14
CA GLU A 208 19.28 -19.75 2.90
C GLU A 208 18.20 -20.38 2.01
N GLN A 209 17.19 -21.00 2.60
CA GLN A 209 16.06 -21.61 1.89
C GLN A 209 15.05 -20.60 1.29
N THR A 210 15.24 -19.30 1.51
CA THR A 210 14.30 -18.27 1.08
C THR A 210 14.38 -18.04 -0.43
N LYS A 211 13.26 -18.21 -1.12
CA LYS A 211 13.05 -17.80 -2.50
C LYS A 211 12.58 -16.35 -2.54
N TYR A 212 13.51 -15.42 -2.79
CA TYR A 212 13.19 -14.01 -3.01
C TYR A 212 12.72 -13.81 -4.46
N ILE A 213 11.43 -13.52 -4.66
CA ILE A 213 10.83 -13.37 -5.99
C ILE A 213 10.41 -11.91 -6.20
N LYS A 214 11.02 -11.22 -7.16
CA LYS A 214 10.62 -9.88 -7.60
C LYS A 214 9.54 -9.98 -8.67
N VAL A 215 8.44 -9.25 -8.52
CA VAL A 215 7.39 -9.19 -9.55
C VAL A 215 7.46 -7.90 -10.36
N VAL A 216 7.47 -8.05 -11.68
CA VAL A 216 7.49 -6.94 -12.65
C VAL A 216 6.21 -6.96 -13.46
N PHE A 217 5.55 -5.81 -13.53
CA PHE A 217 4.34 -5.60 -14.32
C PHE A 217 4.65 -4.64 -15.47
N HIS A 218 4.36 -5.05 -16.69
CA HIS A 218 4.56 -4.24 -17.89
C HIS A 218 3.36 -4.32 -18.82
N GLU A 219 3.25 -3.33 -19.71
CA GLU A 219 2.25 -3.32 -20.79
C GLU A 219 2.70 -4.22 -21.95
N SER A 220 1.79 -4.46 -22.90
CA SER A 220 2.03 -5.29 -24.10
C SER A 220 3.22 -4.84 -24.96
N ASN A 221 3.64 -3.58 -24.85
CA ASN A 221 4.82 -3.04 -25.54
C ASN A 221 6.13 -3.15 -24.73
N GLY A 222 6.15 -3.90 -23.62
CA GLY A 222 7.31 -4.04 -22.76
C GLY A 222 7.51 -2.89 -21.75
N LYS A 223 6.74 -1.80 -21.84
CA LYS A 223 6.93 -0.62 -20.99
C LYS A 223 6.30 -0.80 -19.62
N VAL A 224 7.06 -0.47 -18.58
CA VAL A 224 6.52 -0.33 -17.21
C VAL A 224 5.86 1.04 -17.07
N VAL A 225 4.53 1.06 -16.96
CA VAL A 225 3.76 2.26 -16.60
C VAL A 225 3.58 2.29 -15.09
N ALA A 226 4.24 3.23 -14.42
CA ALA A 226 4.36 3.21 -12.95
C ALA A 226 3.02 3.16 -12.19
N VAL A 227 1.98 3.86 -12.67
CA VAL A 227 0.65 3.84 -12.04
C VAL A 227 -0.01 2.46 -12.19
N HIS A 228 0.05 1.86 -13.39
CA HIS A 228 -0.49 0.53 -13.64
C HIS A 228 0.28 -0.54 -12.85
N ALA A 229 1.61 -0.50 -12.85
CA ALA A 229 2.42 -1.42 -12.06
C ALA A 229 2.14 -1.32 -10.55
N LYS A 230 1.93 -0.10 -10.02
CA LYS A 230 1.49 0.10 -8.63
C LYS A 230 0.13 -0.54 -8.38
N ARG A 231 -0.85 -0.33 -9.26
CA ARG A 231 -2.17 -0.96 -9.17
C ARG A 231 -2.08 -2.50 -9.22
N ALA A 232 -1.30 -3.03 -10.15
CA ALA A 232 -1.10 -4.46 -10.33
C ALA A 232 -0.49 -5.15 -9.11
N ARG A 233 0.42 -4.48 -8.38
CA ARG A 233 0.93 -4.98 -7.09
C ARG A 233 -0.17 -5.19 -6.06
N GLY A 234 -1.10 -4.24 -5.94
CA GLY A 234 -2.26 -4.39 -5.06
C GLY A 234 -3.24 -5.45 -5.53
N LEU A 235 -3.50 -5.52 -6.84
CA LEU A 235 -4.32 -6.58 -7.45
C LEU A 235 -3.77 -7.97 -7.14
N MET A 236 -2.44 -8.14 -7.23
CA MET A 236 -1.76 -9.39 -6.90
C MET A 236 -1.97 -9.76 -5.43
N VAL A 237 -1.78 -8.83 -4.49
CA VAL A 237 -2.06 -9.08 -3.06
C VAL A 237 -3.51 -9.53 -2.86
N ARG A 238 -4.48 -8.82 -3.45
CA ARG A 238 -5.91 -9.19 -3.36
C ARG A 238 -6.16 -10.59 -3.90
N TYR A 239 -5.63 -10.90 -5.08
CA TYR A 239 -5.77 -12.21 -5.70
C TYR A 239 -5.21 -13.32 -4.80
N LEU A 240 -3.95 -13.17 -4.34
CA LEU A 240 -3.30 -14.16 -3.49
C LEU A 240 -4.06 -14.37 -2.17
N ALA A 241 -4.62 -13.30 -1.60
CA ALA A 241 -5.46 -13.38 -0.42
C ALA A 241 -6.78 -14.11 -0.68
N SER A 242 -7.42 -13.87 -1.83
CA SER A 242 -8.68 -14.52 -2.20
C SER A 242 -8.57 -16.03 -2.40
N VAL A 243 -7.41 -16.50 -2.89
CA VAL A 243 -7.13 -17.93 -3.10
C VAL A 243 -6.30 -18.52 -1.96
N GLN A 244 -5.96 -17.73 -0.95
CA GLN A 244 -5.09 -18.10 0.18
C GLN A 244 -3.79 -18.79 -0.28
N ALA A 245 -3.11 -18.17 -1.24
CA ALA A 245 -1.98 -18.77 -1.93
C ALA A 245 -0.85 -19.19 -0.96
N THR A 246 -0.24 -20.33 -1.24
CA THR A 246 0.92 -20.87 -0.52
C THR A 246 2.05 -21.29 -1.44
N THR A 247 1.82 -21.40 -2.75
CA THR A 247 2.82 -21.90 -3.72
C THR A 247 3.17 -20.92 -4.84
N VAL A 248 4.28 -21.19 -5.51
CA VAL A 248 4.75 -20.41 -6.67
C VAL A 248 3.77 -20.48 -7.85
N GLU A 249 3.19 -21.65 -8.07
CA GLU A 249 2.25 -21.91 -9.16
C GLU A 249 0.97 -21.08 -9.00
N GLU A 250 0.54 -20.83 -7.77
CA GLU A 250 -0.62 -19.96 -7.49
C GLU A 250 -0.31 -18.50 -7.82
N ILE A 251 0.92 -18.03 -7.56
CA ILE A 251 1.38 -16.69 -7.96
C ILE A 251 1.34 -16.55 -9.48
N GLN A 252 1.84 -17.54 -10.21
CA GLN A 252 1.88 -17.53 -11.68
C GLN A 252 0.50 -17.51 -12.34
N LYS A 253 -0.55 -17.95 -11.63
CA LYS A 253 -1.94 -17.95 -12.12
C LYS A 253 -2.63 -16.59 -12.03
N PHE A 254 -2.00 -15.55 -11.46
CA PHE A 254 -2.58 -14.21 -11.42
C PHE A 254 -2.94 -13.68 -12.82
N ASP A 255 -4.21 -13.30 -12.99
CA ASP A 255 -4.78 -12.92 -14.28
C ASP A 255 -5.70 -11.67 -14.25
N LEU A 256 -5.72 -10.91 -13.14
CA LEU A 256 -6.62 -9.77 -13.00
C LEU A 256 -6.28 -8.63 -13.96
N GLU A 257 -7.31 -7.91 -14.42
CA GLU A 257 -7.20 -6.73 -15.30
C GLU A 257 -6.38 -6.93 -16.59
N GLY A 258 -6.34 -8.17 -17.09
CA GLY A 258 -5.68 -8.54 -18.34
C GLY A 258 -4.19 -8.78 -18.22
N TYR A 259 -3.65 -8.84 -17.00
CA TYR A 259 -2.29 -9.32 -16.75
C TYR A 259 -2.21 -10.84 -16.97
N ALA A 260 -1.06 -11.34 -17.41
CA ALA A 260 -0.78 -12.77 -17.49
C ALA A 260 0.72 -13.03 -17.32
N PHE A 261 1.07 -14.11 -16.64
CA PHE A 261 2.46 -14.54 -16.45
C PHE A 261 3.16 -14.82 -17.79
N GLN A 262 4.41 -14.37 -17.91
CA GLN A 262 5.24 -14.54 -19.10
C GLN A 262 6.40 -15.47 -18.80
N SER A 263 6.24 -16.76 -19.08
CA SER A 263 7.28 -17.77 -18.81
C SER A 263 8.62 -17.43 -19.49
N ASN A 264 8.58 -16.93 -20.72
CA ASN A 264 9.78 -16.62 -21.52
C ASN A 264 10.52 -15.35 -21.06
N ALA A 265 9.87 -14.51 -20.24
CA ALA A 265 10.46 -13.30 -19.69
C ALA A 265 10.72 -13.42 -18.17
N SER A 266 10.38 -14.56 -17.58
CA SER A 266 10.52 -14.82 -16.15
C SER A 266 11.66 -15.82 -15.90
N ASP A 267 12.23 -15.73 -14.71
CA ASP A 267 13.23 -16.66 -14.19
C ASP A 267 12.90 -17.04 -12.73
N GLU A 268 13.83 -17.70 -12.05
CA GLU A 268 13.62 -18.19 -10.67
C GLU A 268 13.40 -17.07 -9.63
N ILE A 269 13.91 -15.87 -9.89
CA ILE A 269 13.91 -14.75 -8.94
C ILE A 269 13.14 -13.53 -9.45
N THR A 270 12.72 -13.52 -10.72
CA THR A 270 11.99 -12.44 -11.36
C THR A 270 10.80 -12.98 -12.12
N PHE A 271 9.59 -12.62 -11.68
CA PHE A 271 8.35 -12.97 -12.34
C PHE A 271 7.80 -11.78 -13.11
N VAL A 272 7.52 -12.00 -14.39
CA VAL A 272 7.05 -10.98 -15.30
C VAL A 272 5.60 -11.23 -15.67
N PHE A 273 4.75 -10.24 -15.45
CA PHE A 273 3.34 -10.23 -15.85
C PHE A 273 3.09 -9.12 -16.86
N GLN A 274 2.56 -9.51 -18.02
CA GLN A 274 2.25 -8.60 -19.11
C GLN A 274 0.76 -8.30 -19.15
N ARG A 275 0.38 -7.03 -19.19
CA ARG A 275 -0.99 -6.62 -19.47
C ARG A 275 -1.26 -6.64 -20.97
N GLN A 276 -2.25 -7.41 -21.38
CA GLN A 276 -2.80 -7.29 -22.73
C GLN A 276 -3.56 -5.96 -22.81
N SER A 277 -3.21 -5.07 -23.73
CA SER A 277 -4.07 -3.92 -24.00
C SER A 277 -5.38 -4.47 -24.54
N THR A 278 -6.49 -4.29 -23.83
CA THR A 278 -7.80 -4.52 -24.44
C THR A 278 -7.90 -3.55 -25.62
N PRO A 279 -8.10 -4.03 -26.86
CA PRO A 279 -8.43 -3.12 -27.95
C PRO A 279 -9.66 -2.33 -27.50
N VAL A 280 -9.58 -1.00 -27.55
CA VAL A 280 -10.74 -0.15 -27.31
C VAL A 280 -11.77 -0.53 -28.36
N THR A 281 -12.73 -1.37 -28.00
CA THR A 281 -13.88 -1.63 -28.86
C THR A 281 -14.73 -0.39 -28.77
N ALA A 282 -14.62 0.46 -29.78
CA ALA A 282 -15.51 1.59 -29.97
C ALA A 282 -16.95 1.04 -30.16
N SER A 283 -17.74 0.99 -29.09
CA SER A 283 -19.18 0.86 -29.18
C SER A 283 -19.88 1.38 -27.92
N SER A 284 -20.16 2.68 -27.95
CA SER A 284 -21.54 3.14 -27.72
C SER A 284 -21.65 4.53 -28.35
N LYS A 285 -22.01 4.57 -29.64
CA LYS A 285 -22.56 5.78 -30.24
C LYS A 285 -23.83 6.09 -29.47
N ARG A 286 -23.75 7.09 -28.59
CA ARG A 286 -24.92 7.70 -27.95
C ARG A 286 -25.68 8.43 -29.06
N THR A 287 -26.75 7.80 -29.55
CA THR A 287 -27.70 8.40 -30.48
C THR A 287 -28.36 9.59 -29.78
N THR A 288 -27.98 10.81 -30.17
CA THR A 288 -28.71 12.02 -29.79
C THR A 288 -30.03 12.05 -30.56
N ALA A 289 -31.11 11.67 -29.88
CA ALA A 289 -32.46 11.95 -30.35
C ALA A 289 -32.76 13.43 -30.14
N THR A 290 -32.90 14.16 -31.23
CA THR A 290 -33.29 15.57 -31.30
C THR A 290 -34.75 15.71 -30.89
N ALA A 291 -35.03 16.34 -29.74
CA ALA A 291 -36.38 16.69 -29.33
C ALA A 291 -36.88 17.88 -30.16
N THR A 292 -37.89 17.63 -30.99
CA THR A 292 -38.67 18.61 -31.74
C THR A 292 -39.53 19.46 -30.79
N LYS A 293 -39.31 20.78 -30.77
CA LYS A 293 -40.19 21.75 -30.12
C LYS A 293 -41.51 21.86 -30.89
N LYS A 294 -42.65 21.61 -30.23
CA LYS A 294 -43.99 22.02 -30.69
C LYS A 294 -44.17 23.53 -30.53
N PRO A 295 -44.85 24.23 -31.46
CA PRO A 295 -45.17 25.65 -31.32
C PRO A 295 -46.41 25.84 -30.43
N VAL A 296 -46.37 26.84 -29.55
CA VAL A 296 -47.51 27.31 -28.76
C VAL A 296 -48.37 28.23 -29.62
N ALA A 297 -49.65 27.88 -29.77
CA ALA A 297 -50.63 28.66 -30.52
C ALA A 297 -51.08 29.90 -29.72
N LYS A 298 -51.09 31.05 -30.39
CA LYS A 298 -51.73 32.31 -29.95
C LYS A 298 -53.24 32.09 -29.72
N ARG A 299 -53.76 32.58 -28.60
CA ARG A 299 -55.20 32.78 -28.41
C ARG A 299 -55.48 34.23 -28.00
N THR A 300 -56.09 34.94 -28.94
CA THR A 300 -56.74 36.25 -28.83
C THR A 300 -58.04 36.14 -28.03
N ARG A 301 -58.28 37.11 -27.13
CA ARG A 301 -59.61 37.55 -26.65
C ARG A 301 -59.49 39.07 -26.47
N LYS A 302 -59.98 39.90 -27.41
CA LYS A 302 -61.33 40.48 -27.55
C LYS A 302 -61.85 41.15 -26.27
N ALA A 303 -62.05 42.46 -26.38
CA ALA A 303 -62.66 43.40 -25.45
C ALA A 303 -64.21 43.38 -25.50
N GLN A 304 -64.82 44.19 -24.62
CA GLN A 304 -66.23 44.53 -24.35
C GLN A 304 -66.73 43.91 -23.03
N ASP A 305 -67.19 44.65 -22.01
CA ASP A 305 -67.62 46.06 -21.89
C ASP A 305 -67.06 46.72 -20.61
#